data_AF-A0A2G5HXV5-F1
#
_entry.id   AF-A0A2G5HXV5-F1
#
_cell.length_a   1.000
_cell.length_b   1.000
_cell.length_c   1.000
_cell.angle_alpha   90.00
_cell.angle_beta   90.00
_cell.angle_gamma   90.00
#
_symmetry.space_group_name_H-M   'P 1'
#
loop_
_entity.id
_entity.type
_entity.pdbx_description
1 polymer ?
#
loop_
_entity_poly.entity_id
_entity_poly.type
_entity_poly.pdbx_seq_one_letter_code
_entity_poly.pdbx_strand_id
1 'polypeptide(L)'
;MATPVADPPTLDSLPQEIFEMAADNLCCEDLGHLRATNYNMLAKTKRTFIAHTFQTIGFNLNDEEGLQEAITIAKTREFGTAIRKLCLYTDELNLASHYSTRAFNGGKSLQDKQQEFRVSKRPYLLLTALFSTLRRDCNIDSVFLVDTSNADYGPKPVLGSTYRKHQKMTKQFFRDSSHPEDNTYILLEALSLSGIQLQGLYLVDSQYCMAKLIGAGDYHLRNFEMVLQSVRHLGLSIRLEPPFTFESNGSDRVNPSVSMAVGVISRAPYLQTIHLIDGPTKDVERTLPTDLFARTLLSARLMPSLRRLILDDGRMEAQDLVQMVAKQPSLEKLHLANFEMWNTRGTLSAEKTVRESLQQITGLGSVIVCEDTEAKFAWENAKKEDEENQDEEMGDAEDEE
;
A
#
# COMPACT_ATOMS: atom_id res chain seq x y z
N MET A 1 -34.79 50.06 34.28
CA MET A 1 -34.89 49.41 32.96
C MET A 1 -33.84 48.30 32.94
N ALA A 2 -34.26 47.03 32.88
CA ALA A 2 -33.32 45.92 32.77
C ALA A 2 -32.85 45.82 31.32
N THR A 3 -31.54 45.92 31.09
CA THR A 3 -30.92 45.58 29.80
C THR A 3 -31.22 44.13 29.47
N PRO A 4 -31.67 43.80 28.24
CA PRO A 4 -31.89 42.41 27.86
C PRO A 4 -30.54 41.68 27.95
N VAL A 5 -30.50 40.62 28.76
CA VAL A 5 -29.38 39.68 28.78
C VAL A 5 -29.39 39.00 27.42
N ALA A 6 -28.39 39.29 26.58
CA ALA A 6 -28.25 38.62 25.30
C ALA A 6 -28.12 37.11 25.55
N ASP A 7 -28.91 36.32 24.84
CA ASP A 7 -28.81 34.87 24.91
C ASP A 7 -27.36 34.43 24.63
N PRO A 8 -26.84 33.43 25.36
CA PRO A 8 -25.49 32.96 25.13
C PRO A 8 -25.35 32.47 23.68
N PRO A 9 -24.20 32.75 23.02
CA PRO A 9 -23.99 32.35 21.63
C PRO A 9 -24.12 30.83 21.52
N THR A 10 -25.05 30.38 20.67
CA THR A 10 -25.26 28.96 20.37
C THR A 10 -24.46 28.56 19.13
N LEU A 11 -24.18 27.26 18.96
CA LEU A 11 -23.52 26.73 17.75
C LEU A 11 -24.29 27.11 16.46
N ASP A 12 -25.61 27.26 16.55
CA ASP A 12 -26.46 27.72 15.44
C ASP A 12 -26.13 29.14 14.99
N SER A 13 -25.65 29.99 15.90
CA SER A 13 -25.30 31.39 15.62
C SER A 13 -23.91 31.58 14.99
N LEU A 14 -23.07 30.53 14.98
CA LEU A 14 -21.74 30.61 14.38
C LEU A 14 -21.80 30.75 12.85
N PRO A 15 -20.96 31.60 12.22
CA PRO A 15 -20.76 31.60 10.77
C PRO A 15 -20.35 30.21 10.26
N GLN A 16 -20.73 29.88 9.02
CA GLN A 16 -20.49 28.56 8.44
C GLN A 16 -19.01 28.20 8.43
N GLU A 17 -18.14 29.15 8.09
CA GLU A 17 -16.69 28.94 7.98
C GLU A 17 -16.07 28.59 9.35
N ILE A 18 -16.47 29.29 10.40
CA ILE A 18 -15.98 29.03 11.77
C ILE A 18 -16.51 27.69 12.28
N PHE A 19 -17.75 27.36 11.94
CA PHE A 19 -18.35 26.08 12.28
C PHE A 19 -17.64 24.92 11.55
N GLU A 20 -17.40 25.04 10.24
CA GLU A 20 -16.69 24.04 9.45
C GLU A 20 -15.26 23.84 9.98
N MET A 21 -14.55 24.92 10.38
CA MET A 21 -13.24 24.79 11.04
C MET A 21 -13.29 23.96 12.32
N ALA A 22 -14.33 24.11 13.14
CA ALA A 22 -14.50 23.28 14.33
C ALA A 22 -14.87 21.84 13.97
N ALA A 23 -15.77 21.67 12.99
CA ALA A 23 -16.24 20.37 12.51
C ALA A 23 -15.12 19.54 11.85
N ASP A 24 -14.19 20.17 11.14
CA ASP A 24 -13.06 19.50 10.47
C ASP A 24 -12.11 18.81 11.48
N ASN A 25 -12.16 19.19 12.76
CA ASN A 25 -11.40 18.56 13.83
C ASN A 25 -12.16 17.42 14.54
N LEU A 26 -13.42 17.17 14.16
CA LEU A 26 -14.25 16.13 14.77
C LEU A 26 -14.12 14.81 14.02
N CYS A 27 -14.31 13.70 14.74
CA CYS A 27 -14.38 12.38 14.11
C CYS A 27 -15.75 12.18 13.42
N CYS A 28 -15.85 11.20 12.52
CA CYS A 28 -17.09 10.93 11.77
C CYS A 28 -18.30 10.62 12.68
N GLU A 29 -18.07 9.97 13.83
CA GLU A 29 -19.13 9.65 14.80
C GLU A 29 -19.69 10.93 15.44
N ASP A 30 -18.82 11.83 15.91
CA ASP A 30 -19.20 13.12 16.47
C ASP A 30 -19.90 14.01 15.45
N LEU A 31 -19.41 14.02 14.20
CA LEU A 31 -20.08 14.71 13.10
C LEU A 31 -21.47 14.13 12.84
N GLY A 32 -21.64 12.81 12.97
CA GLY A 32 -22.95 12.16 12.89
C GLY A 32 -23.92 12.63 13.97
N HIS A 33 -23.45 12.76 15.21
CA HIS A 33 -24.24 13.27 16.34
C HIS A 33 -24.63 14.75 16.15
N LEU A 34 -23.66 15.58 15.74
CA LEU A 34 -23.89 16.99 15.45
C LEU A 34 -24.94 17.17 14.36
N ARG A 35 -24.83 16.36 13.30
CA ARG A 35 -25.78 16.33 12.17
C ARG A 35 -27.20 15.93 12.58
N ALA A 36 -27.35 15.10 13.62
CA ALA A 36 -28.64 14.65 14.13
C ALA A 36 -29.32 15.65 15.07
N THR A 37 -28.64 16.71 15.49
CA THR A 37 -29.13 17.64 16.52
C THR A 37 -30.30 18.50 16.01
N ASN A 38 -30.15 19.15 14.86
CA ASN A 38 -31.21 19.93 14.22
C ASN A 38 -30.92 20.13 12.71
N TYR A 39 -31.88 20.71 11.98
CA TYR A 39 -31.76 20.93 10.53
C TYR A 39 -30.63 21.90 10.14
N ASN A 40 -30.34 22.91 10.97
CA ASN A 40 -29.30 23.89 10.70
C ASN A 40 -27.90 23.26 10.86
N MET A 41 -27.70 22.47 11.92
CA MET A 41 -26.50 21.66 12.12
C MET A 41 -26.33 20.64 11.01
N LEU A 42 -27.42 20.01 10.54
CA LEU A 42 -27.37 19.13 9.36
C LEU A 42 -26.82 19.88 8.14
N ALA A 43 -27.35 21.07 7.85
CA ALA A 43 -26.91 21.86 6.70
C ALA A 43 -25.43 22.28 6.82
N LYS A 44 -25.02 22.77 7.99
CA LYS A 44 -23.64 23.23 8.25
C LYS A 44 -22.61 22.11 8.27
N THR A 45 -22.97 20.94 8.79
CA THR A 45 -22.05 19.78 8.85
C THR A 45 -22.01 18.96 7.57
N LYS A 46 -22.99 19.13 6.66
CA LYS A 46 -23.16 18.23 5.50
C LYS A 46 -21.88 18.08 4.68
N ARG A 47 -21.21 19.19 4.36
CA ARG A 47 -20.01 19.20 3.52
C ARG A 47 -18.84 18.48 4.20
N THR A 48 -18.50 18.87 5.43
CA THR A 48 -17.44 18.25 6.23
C THR A 48 -17.72 16.77 6.48
N PHE A 49 -18.96 16.42 6.85
CA PHE A 49 -19.35 15.02 7.05
C PHE A 49 -19.15 14.20 5.77
N ILE A 50 -19.58 14.71 4.62
CA ILE A 50 -19.42 14.01 3.34
C ILE A 50 -17.94 13.83 3.01
N ALA A 51 -17.13 14.87 3.18
CA ALA A 51 -15.68 14.81 2.96
C ALA A 51 -15.04 13.77 3.89
N HIS A 52 -15.27 13.82 5.19
CA HIS A 52 -14.65 12.88 6.15
C HIS A 52 -15.13 11.43 5.95
N THR A 53 -16.41 11.23 5.62
CA THR A 53 -17.01 9.89 5.55
C THR A 53 -16.76 9.20 4.22
N PHE A 54 -16.82 9.93 3.10
CA PHE A 54 -16.80 9.35 1.76
C PHE A 54 -15.49 9.62 1.00
N GLN A 55 -14.54 10.37 1.55
CA GLN A 55 -13.24 10.57 0.91
C GLN A 55 -12.50 9.25 0.65
N THR A 56 -12.63 8.29 1.57
CA THR A 56 -12.10 6.94 1.43
C THR A 56 -13.22 5.94 1.55
N ILE A 57 -13.43 5.13 0.51
CA ILE A 57 -14.39 4.03 0.54
C ILE A 57 -13.64 2.71 0.60
N GLY A 58 -13.98 1.88 1.58
CA GLY A 58 -13.38 0.56 1.79
C GLY A 58 -14.41 -0.57 1.75
N PHE A 59 -14.16 -1.61 0.96
CA PHE A 59 -15.02 -2.80 0.91
C PHE A 59 -14.23 -4.06 0.54
N ASN A 60 -14.76 -5.22 0.89
CA ASN A 60 -14.17 -6.49 0.52
C ASN A 60 -14.46 -6.81 -0.96
N LEU A 61 -13.43 -7.12 -1.73
CA LEU A 61 -13.55 -7.41 -3.16
C LEU A 61 -14.47 -8.61 -3.45
N ASN A 62 -14.57 -9.54 -2.50
CA ASN A 62 -15.38 -10.73 -2.60
C ASN A 62 -16.79 -10.57 -2.02
N ASP A 63 -17.17 -9.36 -1.59
CA ASP A 63 -18.51 -9.07 -1.08
C ASP A 63 -19.36 -8.33 -2.12
N GLU A 64 -20.27 -9.05 -2.77
CA GLU A 64 -21.18 -8.50 -3.78
C GLU A 64 -22.00 -7.32 -3.25
N GLU A 65 -22.47 -7.41 -1.99
CA GLU A 65 -23.25 -6.34 -1.36
C GLU A 65 -22.41 -5.06 -1.18
N GLY A 66 -21.18 -5.19 -0.67
CA GLY A 66 -20.25 -4.07 -0.52
C GLY A 66 -19.90 -3.40 -1.84
N LEU A 67 -19.66 -4.19 -2.90
CA LEU A 67 -19.44 -3.69 -4.26
C LEU A 67 -20.65 -2.92 -4.80
N GLN A 68 -21.86 -3.46 -4.65
CA GLN A 68 -23.09 -2.78 -5.09
C GLN A 68 -23.37 -1.50 -4.29
N GLU A 69 -23.10 -1.51 -2.99
CA GLU A 69 -23.22 -0.32 -2.13
C GLU A 69 -22.23 0.76 -2.57
N ALA A 70 -20.97 0.39 -2.84
CA ALA A 70 -19.96 1.31 -3.38
C ALA A 70 -20.39 1.91 -4.72
N ILE A 71 -20.97 1.11 -5.63
CA ILE A 71 -21.53 1.62 -6.90
C ILE A 71 -22.67 2.60 -6.64
N THR A 72 -23.54 2.31 -5.68
CA THR A 72 -24.69 3.16 -5.34
C THR A 72 -24.23 4.51 -4.79
N ILE A 73 -23.22 4.51 -3.91
CA ILE A 73 -22.60 5.71 -3.37
C ILE A 73 -21.92 6.50 -4.51
N ALA A 74 -21.14 5.82 -5.37
CA ALA A 74 -20.46 6.44 -6.50
C ALA A 74 -21.43 7.11 -7.50
N LYS A 75 -22.60 6.51 -7.74
CA LYS A 75 -23.66 7.09 -8.60
C LYS A 75 -24.34 8.31 -7.97
N THR A 76 -24.26 8.46 -6.66
CA THR A 76 -24.88 9.59 -5.96
C THR A 76 -23.97 10.80 -6.08
N ARG A 77 -24.34 11.80 -6.91
CA ARG A 77 -23.49 12.96 -7.24
C ARG A 77 -22.86 13.64 -6.01
N GLU A 78 -23.63 13.80 -4.92
CA GLU A 78 -23.15 14.44 -3.69
C GLU A 78 -22.04 13.65 -2.99
N PHE A 79 -22.11 12.31 -3.00
CA PHE A 79 -21.15 11.44 -2.31
C PHE A 79 -20.02 11.00 -3.23
N GLY A 80 -20.35 10.63 -4.48
CA GLY A 80 -19.39 10.19 -5.49
C GLY A 80 -18.28 11.21 -5.71
N THR A 81 -18.63 12.50 -5.82
CA THR A 81 -17.65 13.58 -6.05
C THR A 81 -16.66 13.77 -4.89
N ALA A 82 -17.01 13.32 -3.69
CA ALA A 82 -16.16 13.36 -2.51
C ALA A 82 -15.15 12.20 -2.47
N ILE A 83 -15.41 11.10 -3.18
CA ILE A 83 -14.52 9.93 -3.21
C ILE A 83 -13.18 10.33 -3.85
N ARG A 84 -12.10 10.09 -3.10
CA ARG A 84 -10.70 10.26 -3.55
C ARG A 84 -9.93 8.96 -3.50
N LYS A 85 -10.24 8.08 -2.56
CA LYS A 85 -9.51 6.83 -2.32
C LYS A 85 -10.44 5.63 -2.27
N LEU A 86 -10.01 4.52 -2.87
CA LEU A 86 -10.66 3.21 -2.73
C LEU A 86 -9.72 2.22 -2.06
N CYS A 87 -10.22 1.49 -1.07
CA CYS A 87 -9.51 0.39 -0.41
C CYS A 87 -10.28 -0.91 -0.66
N LEU A 88 -9.66 -1.82 -1.42
CA LEU A 88 -10.20 -3.12 -1.78
C LEU A 88 -9.54 -4.16 -0.88
N TYR A 89 -10.32 -4.75 0.02
CA TYR A 89 -9.81 -5.76 0.93
C TYR A 89 -9.94 -7.14 0.32
N THR A 90 -8.89 -7.95 0.39
CA THR A 90 -8.89 -9.33 -0.11
C THR A 90 -9.24 -10.37 0.95
N ASP A 91 -9.33 -9.95 2.22
CA ASP A 91 -9.47 -10.86 3.35
C ASP A 91 -10.69 -11.75 3.32
N GLU A 92 -10.46 -12.99 3.74
CA GLU A 92 -11.51 -13.96 3.94
C GLU A 92 -12.08 -13.86 5.36
N LEU A 93 -13.41 -13.77 5.49
CA LEU A 93 -14.08 -14.15 6.73
C LEU A 93 -13.63 -15.57 7.09
N ASN A 94 -13.03 -15.75 8.27
CA ASN A 94 -12.52 -17.02 8.79
C ASN A 94 -13.57 -18.13 8.64
N LEU A 95 -13.27 -19.05 7.72
CA LEU A 95 -14.09 -20.18 7.31
C LEU A 95 -14.29 -21.20 8.45
N ALA A 96 -13.44 -21.14 9.50
CA ALA A 96 -13.52 -22.01 10.67
C ALA A 96 -14.42 -21.48 11.80
N SER A 97 -15.05 -20.32 11.66
CA SER A 97 -16.01 -19.85 12.67
C SER A 97 -17.33 -20.62 12.55
N HIS A 98 -17.46 -21.66 13.38
CA HIS A 98 -18.56 -22.63 13.47
C HIS A 98 -19.96 -22.06 13.78
N TYR A 99 -20.24 -20.78 13.52
CA TYR A 99 -21.59 -20.25 13.61
C TYR A 99 -22.32 -20.43 12.29
N SER A 100 -22.65 -21.70 12.03
CA SER A 100 -23.84 -22.05 11.27
C SER A 100 -25.04 -21.46 11.99
N THR A 101 -25.40 -20.21 11.68
CA THR A 101 -26.82 -19.84 11.73
C THR A 101 -27.48 -20.73 10.69
N ARG A 102 -27.91 -21.91 11.11
CA ARG A 102 -28.80 -22.79 10.34
C ARG A 102 -29.82 -21.89 9.65
N ALA A 103 -29.74 -21.81 8.33
CA ALA A 103 -30.82 -21.26 7.54
C ALA A 103 -32.01 -22.20 7.76
N PHE A 104 -32.93 -21.79 8.63
CA PHE A 104 -34.15 -22.53 8.96
C PHE A 104 -35.09 -22.68 7.75
N ASN A 105 -34.72 -22.16 6.57
CA ASN A 105 -35.56 -22.07 5.36
C ASN A 105 -34.83 -22.46 4.05
N GLY A 106 -33.99 -23.50 4.04
CA GLY A 106 -33.50 -24.12 2.78
C GLY A 106 -32.76 -23.21 1.78
N GLY A 107 -32.38 -22.00 2.18
CA GLY A 107 -31.63 -21.05 1.34
C GLY A 107 -30.13 -21.31 1.41
N LYS A 108 -29.43 -21.10 0.29
CA LYS A 108 -27.96 -21.06 0.23
C LYS A 108 -27.43 -20.19 1.36
N SER A 109 -26.44 -20.69 2.10
CA SER A 109 -25.81 -19.91 3.16
C SER A 109 -25.14 -18.66 2.56
N LEU A 110 -24.89 -17.65 3.38
CA LEU A 110 -24.13 -16.47 2.94
C LEU A 110 -22.73 -16.87 2.42
N GLN A 111 -22.18 -17.96 2.97
CA GLN A 111 -20.91 -18.56 2.54
C GLN A 111 -21.02 -19.12 1.12
N ASP A 112 -22.05 -19.90 0.82
CA ASP A 112 -22.26 -20.46 -0.53
C ASP A 112 -22.42 -19.36 -1.57
N LYS A 113 -23.11 -18.25 -1.22
CA LYS A 113 -23.29 -17.10 -2.12
C LYS A 113 -21.97 -16.37 -2.38
N GLN A 114 -21.15 -16.16 -1.35
CA GLN A 114 -19.84 -15.53 -1.50
C GLN A 114 -18.89 -16.41 -2.31
N GLN A 115 -18.88 -17.72 -2.09
CA GLN A 115 -18.07 -18.65 -2.88
C GLN A 115 -18.52 -18.72 -4.34
N GLU A 116 -19.83 -18.75 -4.61
CA GLU A 116 -20.38 -18.69 -5.97
C GLU A 116 -20.02 -17.37 -6.66
N PHE A 117 -20.06 -16.24 -5.94
CA PHE A 117 -19.65 -14.94 -6.45
C PHE A 117 -18.16 -14.92 -6.82
N ARG A 118 -17.29 -15.44 -5.95
CA ARG A 118 -15.83 -15.51 -6.15
C ARG A 118 -15.44 -16.27 -7.42
N VAL A 119 -16.02 -17.44 -7.64
CA VAL A 119 -15.70 -18.29 -8.80
C VAL A 119 -16.37 -17.78 -10.09
N SER A 120 -17.26 -16.80 -9.99
CA SER A 120 -17.92 -16.19 -11.14
C SER A 120 -17.11 -15.02 -11.72
N LYS A 121 -17.46 -14.59 -12.94
CA LYS A 121 -16.92 -13.34 -13.53
C LYS A 121 -17.53 -12.06 -12.92
N ARG A 122 -18.45 -12.18 -11.94
CA ARG A 122 -19.18 -11.03 -11.40
C ARG A 122 -18.34 -10.02 -10.62
N PRO A 123 -17.34 -10.40 -9.78
CA PRO A 123 -16.53 -9.43 -9.04
C PRO A 123 -15.87 -8.44 -10.00
N TYR A 124 -15.26 -8.98 -11.06
CA TYR A 124 -14.69 -8.22 -12.15
C TYR A 124 -15.69 -7.30 -12.86
N LEU A 125 -16.89 -7.78 -13.20
CA LEU A 125 -17.90 -6.96 -13.88
C LEU A 125 -18.39 -5.80 -13.00
N LEU A 126 -18.63 -6.07 -11.71
CA LEU A 126 -19.06 -5.03 -10.77
C LEU A 126 -17.94 -4.03 -10.49
N LEU A 127 -16.70 -4.49 -10.37
CA LEU A 127 -15.56 -3.62 -10.18
C LEU A 127 -15.32 -2.73 -11.41
N THR A 128 -15.45 -3.28 -12.62
CA THR A 128 -15.39 -2.51 -13.87
C THR A 128 -16.49 -1.46 -13.93
N ALA A 129 -17.72 -1.81 -13.52
CA ALA A 129 -18.84 -0.86 -13.47
C ALA A 129 -18.61 0.24 -12.43
N LEU A 130 -18.04 -0.09 -11.28
CA LEU A 130 -17.65 0.86 -10.24
C LEU A 130 -16.62 1.85 -10.78
N PHE A 131 -15.51 1.38 -11.33
CA PHE A 131 -14.48 2.26 -11.88
C PHE A 131 -14.98 3.07 -13.07
N SER A 132 -15.85 2.52 -13.91
CA SER A 132 -16.46 3.28 -15.02
C SER A 132 -17.36 4.42 -14.52
N THR A 133 -18.09 4.17 -13.42
CA THR A 133 -18.90 5.22 -12.75
C THR A 133 -17.99 6.31 -12.20
N LEU A 134 -16.94 5.90 -11.48
CA LEU A 134 -16.00 6.82 -10.85
C LEU A 134 -15.21 7.63 -11.88
N ARG A 135 -14.80 7.02 -13.00
CA ARG A 135 -14.14 7.71 -14.11
C ARG A 135 -14.98 8.87 -14.66
N ARG A 136 -16.30 8.68 -14.77
CA ARG A 136 -17.19 9.70 -15.36
C ARG A 136 -17.46 10.85 -14.40
N ASP A 137 -17.69 10.52 -13.14
CA ASP A 137 -18.34 11.43 -12.19
C ASP A 137 -17.45 11.84 -11.01
N CYS A 138 -16.26 11.24 -10.85
CA CYS A 138 -15.42 11.37 -9.65
C CYS A 138 -13.94 11.62 -9.99
N ASN A 139 -13.23 12.33 -9.11
CA ASN A 139 -11.78 12.49 -9.20
C ASN A 139 -11.13 11.50 -8.23
N ILE A 140 -10.93 10.25 -8.66
CA ILE A 140 -10.20 9.29 -7.84
C ILE A 140 -8.71 9.55 -7.97
N ASP A 141 -8.07 9.70 -6.82
CA ASP A 141 -6.63 9.86 -6.74
C ASP A 141 -5.96 8.50 -6.64
N SER A 142 -6.46 7.59 -5.81
CA SER A 142 -5.74 6.35 -5.53
C SER A 142 -6.61 5.14 -5.25
N VAL A 143 -6.13 3.98 -5.70
CA VAL A 143 -6.70 2.67 -5.40
C VAL A 143 -5.68 1.83 -4.63
N PHE A 144 -6.14 1.22 -3.55
CA PHE A 144 -5.38 0.32 -2.69
C PHE A 144 -6.00 -1.07 -2.80
N LEU A 145 -5.20 -2.08 -3.12
CA LEU A 145 -5.50 -3.48 -2.84
C LEU A 145 -4.78 -3.83 -1.54
N VAL A 146 -5.54 -4.25 -0.54
CA VAL A 146 -5.05 -4.49 0.83
C VAL A 146 -5.40 -5.91 1.24
N ASP A 147 -4.40 -6.68 1.64
CA ASP A 147 -4.57 -7.96 2.29
C ASP A 147 -4.39 -7.75 3.80
N THR A 148 -5.49 -7.77 4.54
CA THR A 148 -5.50 -7.61 6.00
C THR A 148 -5.27 -8.94 6.75
N SER A 149 -4.99 -10.05 6.05
CA SER A 149 -4.79 -11.37 6.65
C SER A 149 -3.63 -11.42 7.66
N ASN A 150 -2.68 -10.49 7.55
CA ASN A 150 -1.55 -10.30 8.48
C ASN A 150 -1.62 -9.02 9.31
N ALA A 151 -2.62 -8.16 9.09
CA ALA A 151 -2.65 -6.84 9.71
C ALA A 151 -3.49 -6.86 11.01
N ASP A 152 -2.82 -6.91 12.16
CA ASP A 152 -3.45 -6.65 13.46
C ASP A 152 -4.12 -5.25 13.54
N TYR A 153 -3.72 -4.33 12.63
CA TYR A 153 -4.15 -2.93 12.56
C TYR A 153 -4.42 -2.42 11.14
N GLY A 154 -5.02 -3.24 10.27
CA GLY A 154 -5.45 -2.79 8.94
C GLY A 154 -6.71 -1.89 8.99
N PRO A 155 -6.87 -0.94 8.05
CA PRO A 155 -8.14 -0.22 7.92
C PRO A 155 -9.27 -1.22 7.66
N LYS A 156 -10.43 -1.05 8.29
CA LYS A 156 -11.51 -2.03 8.22
C LYS A 156 -12.42 -1.74 7.01
N PRO A 157 -12.94 -2.76 6.31
CA PRO A 157 -13.98 -2.56 5.30
C PRO A 157 -15.17 -1.84 5.93
N VAL A 158 -15.61 -0.74 5.32
CA VAL A 158 -16.64 0.18 5.84
C VAL A 158 -18.02 -0.17 5.26
N LEU A 159 -18.06 -0.84 4.10
CA LEU A 159 -19.29 -1.19 3.41
C LEU A 159 -19.54 -2.70 3.36
N GLY A 160 -20.79 -3.06 3.12
CA GLY A 160 -21.18 -4.43 2.84
C GLY A 160 -21.51 -5.31 4.04
N SER A 161 -21.73 -6.59 3.75
CA SER A 161 -22.25 -7.59 4.68
C SER A 161 -21.29 -7.88 5.84
N THR A 162 -19.99 -7.71 5.59
CA THR A 162 -18.89 -7.89 6.55
C THR A 162 -18.92 -6.82 7.63
N TYR A 163 -19.08 -5.53 7.27
CA TYR A 163 -19.12 -4.40 8.20
C TYR A 163 -20.30 -4.48 9.16
N ARG A 164 -21.51 -4.76 8.66
CA ARG A 164 -22.74 -4.88 9.48
C ARG A 164 -22.66 -5.98 10.54
N LYS A 165 -21.88 -7.05 10.28
CA LYS A 165 -21.63 -8.12 11.26
C LYS A 165 -20.47 -7.79 12.20
N HIS A 166 -19.43 -7.11 11.71
CA HIS A 166 -18.23 -6.77 12.48
C HIS A 166 -18.43 -5.71 13.56
N GLN A 167 -19.43 -4.83 13.41
CA GLN A 167 -19.82 -3.92 14.50
C GLN A 167 -20.33 -4.68 15.75
N LYS A 168 -20.71 -5.96 15.62
CA LYS A 168 -21.20 -6.81 16.72
C LYS A 168 -20.19 -7.80 17.26
N MET A 169 -19.10 -8.11 16.55
CA MET A 169 -18.14 -9.15 16.95
C MET A 169 -16.74 -8.75 16.52
N THR A 170 -15.89 -8.38 17.48
CA THR A 170 -14.49 -8.03 17.23
C THR A 170 -13.55 -9.16 17.65
N LYS A 171 -12.52 -9.39 16.81
CA LYS A 171 -11.15 -9.86 17.09
C LYS A 171 -10.65 -11.26 16.70
N GLN A 172 -11.41 -12.21 16.12
CA GLN A 172 -10.82 -13.55 15.84
C GLN A 172 -11.14 -14.21 14.49
N PHE A 173 -11.66 -13.47 13.50
CA PHE A 173 -12.31 -14.10 12.35
C PHE A 173 -11.75 -13.72 10.99
N PHE A 174 -10.44 -13.59 10.81
CA PHE A 174 -9.82 -13.59 9.48
C PHE A 174 -8.71 -14.63 9.42
N ARG A 175 -8.99 -15.79 8.83
CA ARG A 175 -8.01 -16.80 8.42
C ARG A 175 -8.68 -17.76 7.45
N ASP A 176 -8.52 -17.48 6.17
CA ASP A 176 -8.30 -18.55 5.19
C ASP A 176 -7.45 -17.97 4.06
N SER A 177 -6.45 -18.73 3.64
CA SER A 177 -5.35 -18.31 2.75
C SER A 177 -5.44 -18.98 1.38
N SER A 178 -6.60 -19.54 1.04
CA SER A 178 -6.71 -20.47 -0.08
C SER A 178 -6.93 -19.82 -1.44
N HIS A 179 -7.37 -18.55 -1.52
CA HIS A 179 -7.73 -17.92 -2.80
C HIS A 179 -7.28 -16.45 -3.07
N PRO A 180 -6.15 -15.92 -2.55
CA PRO A 180 -5.71 -14.55 -2.87
C PRO A 180 -5.28 -14.35 -4.33
N GLU A 181 -5.34 -15.38 -5.17
CA GLU A 181 -4.70 -15.47 -6.48
C GLU A 181 -5.40 -14.65 -7.59
N ASP A 182 -6.72 -14.59 -7.58
CA ASP A 182 -7.50 -13.98 -8.66
C ASP A 182 -7.73 -12.47 -8.48
N ASN A 183 -7.61 -11.98 -7.25
CA ASN A 183 -8.04 -10.62 -6.88
C ASN A 183 -7.21 -9.52 -7.55
N THR A 184 -5.89 -9.69 -7.63
CA THR A 184 -5.00 -8.74 -8.33
C THR A 184 -5.32 -8.66 -9.81
N TYR A 185 -5.57 -9.80 -10.45
CA TYR A 185 -5.91 -9.84 -11.87
C TYR A 185 -7.26 -9.22 -12.14
N ILE A 186 -8.26 -9.56 -11.33
CA ILE A 186 -9.60 -8.96 -11.36
C ILE A 186 -9.48 -7.43 -11.26
N LEU A 187 -8.67 -6.92 -10.33
CA LEU A 187 -8.43 -5.49 -10.18
C LEU A 187 -7.79 -4.87 -11.42
N LEU A 188 -6.65 -5.41 -11.87
CA LEU A 188 -5.91 -4.85 -13.00
C LEU A 188 -6.71 -4.89 -14.30
N GLU A 189 -7.45 -5.96 -14.53
CA GLU A 189 -8.32 -6.08 -15.70
C GLU A 189 -9.48 -5.07 -15.63
N ALA A 190 -10.13 -4.92 -14.46
CA ALA A 190 -11.19 -3.93 -14.28
C ALA A 190 -10.69 -2.48 -14.42
N LEU A 191 -9.52 -2.16 -13.88
CA LEU A 191 -8.88 -0.85 -14.04
C LEU A 191 -8.55 -0.59 -15.51
N SER A 192 -7.94 -1.57 -16.18
CA SER A 192 -7.58 -1.49 -17.59
C SER A 192 -8.80 -1.26 -18.48
N LEU A 193 -9.89 -1.99 -18.26
CA LEU A 193 -11.09 -1.88 -19.09
C LEU A 193 -11.94 -0.66 -18.80
N SER A 194 -12.01 -0.23 -17.55
CA SER A 194 -12.68 1.01 -17.20
C SER A 194 -11.96 2.23 -17.77
N GLY A 195 -10.64 2.12 -18.02
CA GLY A 195 -9.79 3.23 -18.47
C GLY A 195 -9.78 4.39 -17.48
N ILE A 196 -10.01 4.11 -16.19
CA ILE A 196 -9.92 5.11 -15.13
C ILE A 196 -8.48 5.58 -15.01
N GLN A 197 -8.29 6.90 -14.82
CA GLN A 197 -6.97 7.47 -14.58
C GLN A 197 -6.74 7.59 -13.07
N LEU A 198 -5.58 7.14 -12.61
CA LEU A 198 -5.24 7.13 -11.18
C LEU A 198 -3.96 7.94 -10.95
N GLN A 199 -3.90 8.72 -9.88
CA GLN A 199 -2.63 9.28 -9.43
C GLN A 199 -1.78 8.23 -8.71
N GLY A 200 -2.41 7.30 -8.00
CA GLY A 200 -1.75 6.27 -7.20
C GLY A 200 -2.37 4.88 -7.34
N LEU A 201 -1.53 3.86 -7.47
CA LEU A 201 -1.92 2.46 -7.37
C LEU A 201 -1.04 1.79 -6.31
N TYR A 202 -1.68 1.21 -5.30
CA TYR A 202 -1.02 0.56 -4.19
C TYR A 202 -1.47 -0.91 -4.13
N LEU A 203 -0.54 -1.82 -4.39
CA LEU A 203 -0.74 -3.27 -4.32
C LEU A 203 0.03 -3.76 -3.10
N VAL A 204 -0.51 -3.52 -1.90
CA VAL A 204 0.17 -3.72 -0.61
C VAL A 204 -0.38 -4.98 0.06
N ASP A 205 0.49 -5.77 0.66
CA ASP A 205 0.21 -7.03 1.37
C ASP A 205 -0.42 -8.18 0.59
N SER A 206 -0.76 -8.04 -0.69
CA SER A 206 -1.08 -9.20 -1.53
C SER A 206 0.17 -10.07 -1.66
N GLN A 207 0.25 -11.12 -0.85
CA GLN A 207 1.43 -11.98 -0.64
C GLN A 207 2.03 -12.59 -1.92
N TYR A 208 1.38 -12.39 -3.08
CA TYR A 208 1.75 -12.94 -4.37
C TYR A 208 1.60 -11.97 -5.54
N CYS A 209 1.25 -10.69 -5.33
CA CYS A 209 0.91 -9.78 -6.43
C CYS A 209 2.00 -9.69 -7.50
N MET A 210 3.25 -9.49 -7.08
CA MET A 210 4.38 -9.40 -8.00
C MET A 210 4.78 -10.76 -8.57
N ALA A 211 4.91 -11.80 -7.74
CA ALA A 211 5.17 -13.16 -8.22
C ALA A 211 4.16 -13.61 -9.30
N LYS A 212 2.90 -13.19 -9.16
CA LYS A 212 1.82 -13.45 -10.09
C LYS A 212 1.94 -12.60 -11.35
N LEU A 213 2.09 -11.28 -11.25
CA LEU A 213 2.38 -10.42 -12.41
C LEU A 213 3.56 -10.93 -13.25
N ILE A 214 4.59 -11.42 -12.57
CA ILE A 214 5.76 -12.07 -13.16
C ILE A 214 5.35 -13.37 -13.88
N GLY A 215 4.55 -14.24 -13.25
CA GLY A 215 4.08 -15.51 -13.84
C GLY A 215 2.88 -15.43 -14.81
N ALA A 216 2.22 -14.28 -14.94
CA ALA A 216 0.89 -14.17 -15.55
C ALA A 216 0.85 -14.31 -17.09
N GLY A 217 2.00 -14.17 -17.76
CA GLY A 217 2.08 -14.11 -19.22
C GLY A 217 1.57 -12.79 -19.81
N ASP A 218 1.61 -12.69 -21.14
CA ASP A 218 1.51 -11.42 -21.89
C ASP A 218 0.19 -10.66 -21.69
N TYR A 219 -0.93 -11.38 -21.50
CA TYR A 219 -2.25 -10.76 -21.38
C TYR A 219 -2.36 -9.86 -20.15
N HIS A 220 -1.95 -10.35 -18.98
CA HIS A 220 -2.03 -9.59 -17.74
C HIS A 220 -0.99 -8.47 -17.69
N LEU A 221 0.20 -8.68 -18.27
CA LEU A 221 1.20 -7.63 -18.42
C LEU A 221 0.69 -6.48 -19.29
N ARG A 222 -0.07 -6.77 -20.35
CA ARG A 222 -0.70 -5.73 -21.18
C ARG A 222 -1.73 -4.91 -20.40
N ASN A 223 -2.55 -5.56 -19.58
CA ASN A 223 -3.51 -4.85 -18.71
C ASN A 223 -2.78 -3.97 -17.70
N PHE A 224 -1.71 -4.48 -17.09
CA PHE A 224 -0.89 -3.71 -16.18
C PHE A 224 -0.22 -2.51 -16.87
N GLU A 225 0.34 -2.71 -18.07
CA GLU A 225 0.91 -1.64 -18.89
C GLU A 225 -0.12 -0.54 -19.18
N MET A 226 -1.36 -0.91 -19.53
CA MET A 226 -2.43 0.05 -19.76
C MET A 226 -2.76 0.87 -18.50
N VAL A 227 -2.83 0.23 -17.34
CA VAL A 227 -3.08 0.94 -16.06
C VAL A 227 -1.94 1.93 -15.76
N LEU A 228 -0.69 1.50 -15.93
CA LEU A 228 0.51 2.31 -15.68
C LEU A 228 0.67 3.52 -16.62
N GLN A 229 -0.07 3.59 -17.73
CA GLN A 229 -0.09 4.78 -18.59
C GLN A 229 -0.66 6.03 -17.91
N SER A 230 -1.30 5.91 -16.74
CA SER A 230 -1.85 7.06 -16.01
C SER A 230 -1.28 7.24 -14.59
N VAL A 231 -0.66 6.19 -14.03
CA VAL A 231 -0.22 6.14 -12.64
C VAL A 231 1.02 7.00 -12.42
N ARG A 232 0.98 7.86 -11.40
CA ARG A 232 2.12 8.66 -10.94
C ARG A 232 2.85 8.04 -9.74
N HIS A 233 2.12 7.33 -8.90
CA HIS A 233 2.63 6.70 -7.68
C HIS A 233 2.30 5.22 -7.69
N LEU A 234 3.31 4.37 -7.63
CA LEU A 234 3.15 2.92 -7.59
C LEU A 234 3.72 2.40 -6.27
N GLY A 235 2.86 1.84 -5.43
CA GLY A 235 3.26 1.08 -4.24
C GLY A 235 3.13 -0.41 -4.51
N LEU A 236 4.21 -1.16 -4.31
CA LEU A 236 4.27 -2.60 -4.51
C LEU A 236 4.82 -3.26 -3.25
N SER A 237 4.03 -4.15 -2.66
CA SER A 237 4.57 -5.15 -1.74
C SER A 237 5.13 -6.31 -2.57
N ILE A 238 6.38 -6.68 -2.30
CA ILE A 238 7.07 -7.75 -3.00
C ILE A 238 7.26 -8.90 -2.02
N ARG A 239 6.69 -10.05 -2.35
CA ARG A 239 7.00 -11.32 -1.69
C ARG A 239 7.22 -12.37 -2.76
N LEU A 240 8.36 -13.04 -2.71
CA LEU A 240 8.72 -14.14 -3.61
C LEU A 240 8.82 -15.42 -2.77
N GLU A 241 8.01 -16.43 -3.08
CA GLU A 241 8.11 -17.74 -2.43
C GLU A 241 9.04 -18.70 -3.21
N PRO A 242 9.79 -19.58 -2.54
CA PRO A 242 10.46 -20.69 -3.22
C PRO A 242 9.45 -21.52 -4.05
N PRO A 243 9.81 -22.05 -5.24
CA PRO A 243 11.15 -22.19 -5.79
C PRO A 243 11.46 -21.09 -6.81
N PHE A 244 11.16 -19.82 -6.52
CA PHE A 244 11.99 -18.73 -7.05
C PHE A 244 13.42 -18.83 -6.44
N THR A 245 14.03 -20.02 -6.48
CA THR A 245 15.45 -20.24 -6.33
C THR A 245 16.08 -19.72 -7.60
N PHE A 246 16.63 -18.53 -7.53
CA PHE A 246 17.63 -18.07 -8.48
C PHE A 246 18.69 -19.17 -8.57
N GLU A 247 19.01 -19.61 -9.78
CA GLU A 247 20.01 -20.67 -9.99
C GLU A 247 21.30 -20.23 -9.31
N SER A 248 21.65 -20.91 -8.22
CA SER A 248 22.76 -20.59 -7.32
C SER A 248 24.13 -20.90 -7.94
N ASN A 249 24.26 -20.80 -9.25
CA ASN A 249 25.49 -21.07 -9.99
C ASN A 249 26.39 -19.82 -10.08
N GLY A 250 26.15 -18.80 -9.23
CA GLY A 250 26.91 -17.55 -9.25
C GLY A 250 26.65 -16.69 -10.50
N SER A 251 25.58 -16.98 -11.26
CA SER A 251 25.09 -16.07 -12.28
C SER A 251 23.85 -15.37 -11.75
N ASP A 252 23.90 -14.06 -11.62
CA ASP A 252 22.77 -13.17 -11.30
C ASP A 252 21.72 -13.15 -12.42
N ARG A 253 21.29 -14.32 -12.89
CA ARG A 253 20.28 -14.47 -13.93
C ARG A 253 18.91 -14.32 -13.28
N VAL A 254 18.41 -13.09 -13.32
CA VAL A 254 17.03 -12.76 -13.03
C VAL A 254 16.12 -13.54 -13.98
N ASN A 255 15.09 -14.21 -13.42
CA ASN A 255 14.11 -14.95 -14.20
C ASN A 255 13.52 -14.05 -15.31
N PRO A 256 13.47 -14.49 -16.60
CA PRO A 256 12.94 -13.70 -17.71
C PRO A 256 11.58 -13.05 -17.44
N SER A 257 10.72 -13.72 -16.68
CA SER A 257 9.42 -13.22 -16.25
C SER A 257 9.49 -11.93 -15.41
N VAL A 258 10.52 -11.82 -14.55
CA VAL A 258 10.77 -10.61 -13.74
C VAL A 258 11.19 -9.47 -14.65
N SER A 259 12.07 -9.75 -15.62
CA SER A 259 12.55 -8.78 -16.60
C SER A 259 11.41 -8.19 -17.45
N MET A 260 10.37 -8.98 -17.78
CA MET A 260 9.21 -8.47 -18.51
C MET A 260 8.37 -7.50 -17.66
N ALA A 261 8.03 -7.87 -16.43
CA ALA A 261 7.26 -7.01 -15.53
C ALA A 261 8.00 -5.71 -15.22
N VAL A 262 9.31 -5.80 -14.95
CA VAL A 262 10.22 -4.65 -14.82
C VAL A 262 10.25 -3.80 -16.08
N GLY A 263 10.32 -4.44 -17.26
CA GLY A 263 10.27 -3.75 -18.54
C GLY A 263 8.98 -2.96 -18.75
N VAL A 264 7.84 -3.44 -18.24
CA VAL A 264 6.57 -2.71 -18.26
C VAL A 264 6.62 -1.50 -17.32
N ILE A 265 7.06 -1.68 -16.07
CA ILE A 265 7.12 -0.60 -15.07
C ILE A 265 8.09 0.51 -15.50
N SER A 266 9.28 0.15 -15.98
CA SER A 266 10.30 1.11 -16.43
C SER A 266 9.89 1.92 -17.67
N ARG A 267 8.86 1.47 -18.41
CA ARG A 267 8.28 2.18 -19.57
C ARG A 267 7.10 3.09 -19.19
N ALA A 268 6.64 3.08 -17.95
CA ALA A 268 5.53 3.90 -17.50
C ALA A 268 5.88 5.40 -17.60
N PRO A 269 5.20 6.17 -18.47
CA PRO A 269 5.66 7.52 -18.85
C PRO A 269 5.50 8.57 -17.75
N TYR A 270 4.54 8.39 -16.84
CA TYR A 270 4.22 9.36 -15.79
C TYR A 270 4.60 8.89 -14.39
N LEU A 271 5.27 7.74 -14.27
CA LEU A 271 5.59 7.17 -12.98
C LEU A 271 6.69 7.99 -12.30
N GLN A 272 6.32 8.68 -11.23
CA GLN A 272 7.16 9.62 -10.48
C GLN A 272 7.63 9.05 -9.15
N THR A 273 6.79 8.23 -8.51
CA THR A 273 7.12 7.62 -7.23
C THR A 273 6.96 6.11 -7.31
N ILE A 274 7.99 5.39 -6.88
CA ILE A 274 7.94 3.95 -6.67
C ILE A 274 8.21 3.68 -5.20
N HIS A 275 7.30 2.95 -4.56
CA HIS A 275 7.43 2.47 -3.20
C HIS A 275 7.48 0.95 -3.23
N LEU A 276 8.63 0.38 -2.92
CA LEU A 276 8.84 -1.05 -2.79
C LEU A 276 8.88 -1.39 -1.31
N ILE A 277 8.00 -2.28 -0.89
CA ILE A 277 7.88 -2.74 0.49
C ILE A 277 8.14 -4.24 0.48
N ASP A 278 9.08 -4.71 1.29
CA ASP A 278 9.24 -6.16 1.43
C ASP A 278 8.07 -6.76 2.23
N GLY A 279 7.57 -7.90 1.78
CA GLY A 279 6.60 -8.65 2.58
C GLY A 279 7.27 -9.28 3.80
N PRO A 280 6.53 -9.69 4.85
CA PRO A 280 7.10 -10.42 5.97
C PRO A 280 7.72 -11.74 5.47
N THR A 281 9.05 -11.78 5.37
CA THR A 281 9.80 -13.00 5.07
C THR A 281 10.21 -13.64 6.38
N LYS A 282 9.76 -14.89 6.61
CA LYS A 282 10.05 -15.53 7.89
C LYS A 282 11.44 -16.16 7.98
N ASP A 283 12.07 -16.58 6.87
CA ASP A 283 13.20 -17.52 6.97
C ASP A 283 14.20 -17.51 5.79
N VAL A 284 14.34 -16.44 5.00
CA VAL A 284 15.25 -16.47 3.81
C VAL A 284 16.46 -15.55 4.01
N GLU A 285 17.58 -16.14 4.44
CA GLU A 285 18.81 -15.44 4.81
C GLU A 285 19.63 -14.85 3.65
N ARG A 286 19.30 -15.10 2.36
CA ARG A 286 20.28 -14.87 1.26
C ARG A 286 20.02 -13.72 0.27
N THR A 287 18.79 -13.28 0.02
CA THR A 287 18.47 -11.99 -0.64
C THR A 287 16.99 -11.71 -0.44
N LEU A 288 16.62 -10.46 -0.18
CA LEU A 288 15.21 -10.11 -0.05
C LEU A 288 14.61 -9.91 -1.45
N PRO A 289 13.28 -10.01 -1.60
CA PRO A 289 12.62 -9.71 -2.86
C PRO A 289 12.81 -8.26 -3.34
N THR A 290 12.85 -7.31 -2.40
CA THR A 290 12.89 -5.87 -2.69
C THR A 290 14.19 -5.41 -3.32
N ASP A 291 15.35 -5.88 -2.86
CA ASP A 291 16.65 -5.45 -3.37
C ASP A 291 16.92 -5.96 -4.77
N LEU A 292 16.63 -7.23 -5.04
CA LEU A 292 16.77 -7.77 -6.38
C LEU A 292 15.81 -7.09 -7.36
N PHE A 293 14.57 -6.84 -6.95
CA PHE A 293 13.61 -6.15 -7.79
C PHE A 293 14.04 -4.72 -8.07
N ALA A 294 14.51 -3.98 -7.05
CA ALA A 294 15.05 -2.64 -7.21
C ALA A 294 16.26 -2.63 -8.15
N ARG A 295 17.22 -3.54 -7.96
CA ARG A 295 18.40 -3.71 -8.82
C ARG A 295 18.01 -3.97 -10.26
N THR A 296 17.08 -4.89 -10.49
CA THR A 296 16.58 -5.24 -11.83
C THR A 296 15.86 -4.05 -12.46
N LEU A 297 14.96 -3.41 -11.71
CA LEU A 297 14.16 -2.27 -12.16
C LEU A 297 15.03 -1.11 -12.62
N LEU A 298 15.99 -0.72 -11.79
CA LEU A 298 16.80 0.48 -12.00
C LEU A 298 18.00 0.21 -12.92
N SER A 299 18.37 -1.06 -13.13
CA SER A 299 19.36 -1.44 -14.15
C SER A 299 18.76 -1.70 -15.53
N ALA A 300 17.45 -2.01 -15.63
CA ALA A 300 16.82 -2.35 -16.89
C ALA A 300 16.75 -1.16 -17.85
N ARG A 301 16.38 0.04 -17.36
CA ARG A 301 16.25 1.25 -18.17
C ARG A 301 16.26 2.52 -17.32
N LEU A 302 16.68 3.63 -17.94
CA LEU A 302 16.47 4.97 -17.41
C LEU A 302 14.98 5.29 -17.30
N MET A 303 14.55 5.78 -16.13
CA MET A 303 13.18 6.19 -15.86
C MET A 303 13.11 7.72 -15.74
N PRO A 304 12.96 8.47 -16.86
CA PRO A 304 13.15 9.93 -16.88
C PRO A 304 12.14 10.69 -16.02
N SER A 305 10.99 10.07 -15.71
CA SER A 305 9.95 10.65 -14.87
C SER A 305 10.08 10.28 -13.40
N LEU A 306 10.91 9.28 -13.04
CA LEU A 306 11.09 8.85 -11.66
C LEU A 306 11.73 9.97 -10.85
N ARG A 307 11.08 10.39 -9.76
CA ARG A 307 11.50 11.47 -8.87
C ARG A 307 11.73 10.98 -7.44
N ARG A 308 10.98 9.97 -7.02
CA ARG A 308 11.07 9.41 -5.67
C ARG A 308 11.12 7.89 -5.70
N LEU A 309 12.06 7.33 -4.96
CA LEU A 309 12.16 5.90 -4.69
C LEU A 309 12.08 5.70 -3.18
N ILE A 310 11.18 4.84 -2.75
CA ILE A 310 11.04 4.42 -1.35
C ILE A 310 11.33 2.93 -1.32
N LEU A 311 12.32 2.53 -0.53
CA LEU A 311 12.67 1.15 -0.26
C LEU A 311 12.38 0.90 1.23
N ASP A 312 11.44 0.01 1.51
CA ASP A 312 10.98 -0.33 2.85
C ASP A 312 11.23 -1.81 3.13
N ASP A 313 11.72 -2.12 4.33
CA ASP A 313 12.04 -3.48 4.82
C ASP A 313 12.99 -4.30 3.90
N GLY A 314 13.93 -3.63 3.20
CA GLY A 314 14.85 -4.30 2.27
C GLY A 314 16.30 -4.39 2.77
N ARG A 315 17.19 -4.97 1.96
CA ARG A 315 18.63 -4.96 2.27
C ARG A 315 19.51 -4.90 1.02
N MET A 316 20.57 -4.09 1.00
CA MET A 316 21.45 -4.00 -0.17
C MET A 316 22.89 -3.67 0.18
N GLU A 317 23.82 -4.14 -0.64
CA GLU A 317 25.20 -3.65 -0.57
C GLU A 317 25.24 -2.15 -0.88
N ALA A 318 25.89 -1.38 0.00
CA ALA A 318 26.04 0.06 -0.09
C ALA A 318 26.50 0.54 -1.48
N GLN A 319 27.51 -0.12 -2.03
CA GLN A 319 28.07 0.24 -3.33
C GLN A 319 27.07 0.00 -4.48
N ASP A 320 26.25 -1.05 -4.40
CA ASP A 320 25.22 -1.33 -5.40
C ASP A 320 24.10 -0.30 -5.35
N LEU A 321 23.67 0.10 -4.16
CA LEU A 321 22.67 1.15 -3.98
C LEU A 321 23.15 2.47 -4.62
N VAL A 322 24.40 2.85 -4.37
CA VAL A 322 25.03 4.05 -4.96
C VAL A 322 25.07 3.94 -6.48
N GLN A 323 25.56 2.83 -7.04
CA GLN A 323 25.63 2.63 -8.49
C GLN A 323 24.23 2.65 -9.15
N MET A 324 23.25 2.06 -8.48
CA MET A 324 21.87 1.97 -8.95
C MET A 324 21.20 3.34 -8.97
N VAL A 325 21.38 4.14 -7.92
CA VAL A 325 20.87 5.52 -7.85
C VAL A 325 21.58 6.42 -8.85
N ALA A 326 22.89 6.27 -9.04
CA ALA A 326 23.66 7.05 -10.01
C ALA A 326 23.20 6.83 -11.46
N LYS A 327 22.62 5.67 -11.76
CA LYS A 327 22.01 5.39 -13.07
C LYS A 327 20.68 6.13 -13.29
N GLN A 328 20.09 6.77 -12.29
CA GLN A 328 18.78 7.42 -12.40
C GLN A 328 18.89 8.93 -12.17
N PRO A 329 19.33 9.71 -13.18
CA PRO A 329 19.64 11.14 -13.03
C PRO A 329 18.41 12.01 -12.72
N SER A 330 17.22 11.48 -12.94
CA SER A 330 15.93 12.10 -12.63
C SER A 330 15.53 11.96 -11.16
N LEU A 331 16.17 11.06 -10.41
CA LEU A 331 15.77 10.74 -9.03
C LEU A 331 16.16 11.87 -8.08
N GLU A 332 15.16 12.51 -7.48
CA GLU A 332 15.35 13.65 -6.57
C GLU A 332 15.36 13.20 -5.10
N LYS A 333 14.63 12.14 -4.77
CA LYS A 333 14.43 11.67 -3.39
C LYS A 333 14.59 10.17 -3.26
N LEU A 334 15.43 9.74 -2.33
CA LEU A 334 15.54 8.35 -1.89
C LEU A 334 15.10 8.26 -0.43
N HIS A 335 14.18 7.34 -0.13
CA HIS A 335 13.77 7.04 1.24
C HIS A 335 14.09 5.56 1.54
N LEU A 336 14.82 5.35 2.62
CA LEU A 336 15.22 4.04 3.11
C LEU A 336 14.56 3.85 4.49
N ALA A 337 13.53 3.02 4.54
CA ALA A 337 12.82 2.67 5.77
C ALA A 337 13.11 1.20 6.11
N ASN A 338 13.43 0.92 7.36
CA ASN A 338 13.82 -0.41 7.86
C ASN A 338 14.84 -1.15 6.97
N PHE A 339 15.75 -0.41 6.33
CA PHE A 339 16.56 -0.92 5.22
C PHE A 339 17.98 -1.26 5.67
N GLU A 340 18.38 -2.52 5.57
CA GLU A 340 19.70 -2.98 6.00
C GLU A 340 20.76 -2.76 4.90
N MET A 341 21.93 -2.25 5.27
CA MET A 341 23.01 -1.99 4.32
C MET A 341 24.31 -2.59 4.82
N TRP A 342 25.04 -3.27 3.95
CA TRP A 342 26.36 -3.81 4.27
C TRP A 342 27.42 -3.32 3.27
N ASN A 343 28.68 -3.44 3.67
CA ASN A 343 29.84 -3.14 2.84
C ASN A 343 30.75 -4.37 2.83
N THR A 344 31.05 -4.90 1.63
CA THR A 344 31.96 -6.04 1.47
C THR A 344 33.43 -5.65 1.63
N ARG A 345 33.75 -4.36 1.49
CA ARG A 345 35.10 -3.81 1.67
C ARG A 345 35.19 -3.22 3.07
N GLY A 346 35.47 -4.08 4.06
CA GLY A 346 35.65 -3.70 5.46
C GLY A 346 36.60 -2.51 5.59
N THR A 347 36.17 -1.50 6.37
CA THR A 347 36.90 -0.33 6.94
C THR A 347 36.02 0.92 7.06
N LEU A 348 34.80 0.95 6.49
CA LEU A 348 33.87 2.06 6.67
C LEU A 348 32.46 1.57 7.02
N SER A 349 31.83 2.26 7.98
CA SER A 349 30.39 2.18 8.22
C SER A 349 29.65 2.29 6.88
N ALA A 350 28.83 1.28 6.56
CA ALA A 350 28.06 1.24 5.33
C ALA A 350 27.19 2.51 5.19
N GLU A 351 26.67 3.02 6.30
CA GLU A 351 25.86 4.23 6.34
C GLU A 351 26.65 5.50 5.96
N LYS A 352 27.81 5.72 6.56
CA LYS A 352 28.65 6.90 6.27
C LYS A 352 29.07 6.91 4.80
N THR A 353 29.49 5.74 4.30
CA THR A 353 29.85 5.54 2.89
C THR A 353 28.68 5.85 1.96
N VAL A 354 27.47 5.38 2.30
CA VAL A 354 26.27 5.61 1.49
C VAL A 354 25.84 7.07 1.53
N ARG A 355 25.76 7.72 2.70
CA ARG A 355 25.38 9.14 2.78
C ARG A 355 26.37 10.01 2.01
N GLU A 356 27.67 9.84 2.24
CA GLU A 356 28.70 10.64 1.56
C GLU A 356 28.71 10.37 0.04
N SER A 357 28.58 9.11 -0.39
CA SER A 357 28.57 8.75 -1.81
C SER A 357 27.28 9.19 -2.52
N LEU A 358 26.11 9.06 -1.87
CA LEU A 358 24.84 9.48 -2.43
C LEU A 358 24.72 11.02 -2.48
N GLN A 359 25.30 11.73 -1.51
CA GLN A 359 25.38 13.20 -1.54
C GLN A 359 26.22 13.73 -2.71
N GLN A 360 27.16 12.93 -3.21
CA GLN A 360 27.97 13.27 -4.39
C GLN A 360 27.21 13.03 -5.72
N ILE A 361 26.06 12.33 -5.71
CA ILE A 361 25.27 12.10 -6.92
C ILE A 361 24.50 13.37 -7.28
N THR A 362 24.90 14.00 -8.39
CA THR A 362 24.25 15.19 -8.92
C THR A 362 22.79 14.92 -9.29
N GLY A 363 21.86 15.69 -8.71
CA GLY A 363 20.41 15.58 -8.96
C GLY A 363 19.63 14.96 -7.81
N LEU A 364 20.29 14.22 -6.91
CA LEU A 364 19.67 13.69 -5.70
C LEU A 364 19.60 14.79 -4.64
N GLY A 365 18.41 15.35 -4.42
CA GLY A 365 18.20 16.47 -3.50
C GLY A 365 18.09 16.06 -2.04
N SER A 366 17.60 14.86 -1.75
CA SER A 366 17.48 14.36 -0.37
C SER A 366 17.55 12.83 -0.28
N VAL A 367 18.32 12.35 0.70
CA VAL A 367 18.28 10.95 1.18
C VAL A 367 17.70 10.97 2.59
N ILE A 368 16.60 10.24 2.79
CA ILE A 368 15.93 10.11 4.09
C ILE A 368 16.16 8.67 4.55
N VAL A 369 16.68 8.50 5.76
CA VAL A 369 16.84 7.21 6.43
C VAL A 369 15.95 7.25 7.67
N CYS A 370 15.12 6.23 7.88
CA CYS A 370 14.21 6.18 9.03
C CYS A 370 14.99 6.03 10.34
N GLU A 371 14.49 6.60 11.45
CA GLU A 371 15.12 6.56 12.79
C GLU A 371 15.45 5.13 13.24
N ASP A 372 14.57 4.17 12.98
CA ASP A 372 14.80 2.75 13.31
C ASP A 372 15.99 2.16 12.53
N THR A 373 16.17 2.63 11.29
CA THR A 373 17.29 2.21 10.44
C THR A 373 18.59 2.88 10.89
N GLU A 374 18.54 4.16 11.25
CA GLU A 374 19.67 4.89 11.85
C GLU A 374 20.11 4.24 13.17
N ALA A 375 19.16 3.84 14.02
CA ALA A 375 19.44 3.16 15.28
C ALA A 375 20.11 1.79 15.07
N LYS A 376 19.64 1.00 14.09
CA LYS A 376 20.29 -0.26 13.71
C LYS A 376 21.74 -0.01 13.24
N PHE A 377 21.97 1.00 12.41
CA PHE A 377 23.33 1.33 11.95
C PHE A 377 24.24 1.77 13.09
N ALA A 378 23.76 2.62 14.00
CA ALA A 378 24.52 3.05 15.16
C ALA A 378 24.95 1.86 16.03
N TRP A 379 24.05 0.89 16.22
CA TRP A 379 24.34 -0.34 16.96
C TRP A 379 25.38 -1.24 16.26
N GLU A 380 25.26 -1.45 14.95
CA GLU A 380 26.23 -2.25 14.19
C GLU A 380 27.62 -1.61 14.13
N ASN A 381 27.69 -0.28 14.02
CA ASN A 381 28.96 0.44 14.05
C ASN A 381 29.63 0.31 15.42
N ALA A 382 28.89 0.51 16.51
CA ALA A 382 29.41 0.37 17.87
C ALA A 382 29.94 -1.06 18.11
N LYS A 383 29.20 -2.07 17.65
CA LYS A 383 29.63 -3.46 17.76
C LYS A 383 30.94 -3.74 17.01
N LYS A 384 31.13 -3.18 15.82
CA LYS A 384 32.38 -3.34 15.05
C LYS A 384 33.54 -2.60 15.68
N GLU A 385 33.33 -1.39 16.20
CA GLU A 385 34.36 -0.66 16.95
C GLU A 385 34.80 -1.44 18.19
N ASP A 386 33.86 -2.08 18.91
CA ASP A 386 34.18 -2.96 20.04
C ASP A 386 34.95 -4.23 19.61
N GLU A 387 34.63 -4.82 18.45
CA GLU A 387 35.35 -5.97 17.88
C GLU A 387 36.78 -5.59 17.43
N GLU A 388 36.95 -4.46 16.73
CA GLU A 388 38.26 -3.97 16.29
C GLU A 388 39.18 -3.64 17.49
N ASN A 389 38.64 -3.04 18.55
CA ASN A 389 39.40 -2.75 19.77
C ASN A 389 39.81 -4.02 20.54
N GLN A 390 39.00 -5.10 20.49
CA GLN A 390 39.34 -6.38 21.12
C GLN A 390 40.45 -7.12 20.36
N ASP A 391 40.45 -7.05 19.03
CA ASP A 391 41.49 -7.64 18.20
C ASP A 391 42.84 -6.90 18.36
N GLU A 392 42.81 -5.57 18.56
CA GLU A 392 44.01 -4.78 18.88
C GLU A 392 44.57 -5.11 20.28
N GLU A 393 43.73 -5.31 21.31
CA GLU A 393 44.19 -5.71 22.65
C GLU A 393 44.74 -7.16 22.72
N MET A 394 44.29 -8.05 21.84
CA MET A 394 44.77 -9.44 21.76
C MET A 394 46.03 -9.61 20.88
N GLY A 395 46.27 -8.68 19.94
CA GLY A 395 47.46 -8.69 19.06
C GLY A 395 48.77 -8.33 19.77
N ASP A 396 48.70 -7.59 20.88
CA ASP A 396 49.89 -7.18 21.66
C ASP A 396 50.34 -8.23 22.69
N ALA A 397 49.65 -9.38 22.80
CA ALA A 397 49.97 -10.42 23.78
C ALA A 397 50.83 -11.58 23.25
N GLU A 398 51.10 -11.66 21.93
CA GLU A 398 51.82 -12.80 21.32
C GLU A 398 53.30 -12.53 20.97
N ASP A 399 53.85 -11.35 21.27
CA ASP A 399 55.26 -10.98 20.99
C ASP A 399 56.20 -11.01 22.22
N GLU A 400 55.80 -11.65 23.32
CA GLU A 400 56.69 -11.95 24.46
C GLU A 400 56.79 -13.47 24.73
N GLU A 401 57.50 -14.21 23.88
CA GLU A 401 58.19 -15.47 24.26
C GLU A 401 59.59 -15.61 23.63
#